data_AF-A0A235IXD3-F1
#
_entry.id   AF-A0A235IXD3-F1
#
_cell.length_a   1.000
_cell.length_b   1.000
_cell.length_c   1.000
_cell.angle_alpha   90.00
_cell.angle_beta   90.00
_cell.angle_gamma   90.00
#
_symmetry.space_group_name_H-M   'P 1'
#
loop_
_entity.id
_entity.type
_entity.pdbx_description
1 polymer ?
#
loop_
_entity_poly.entity_id
_entity_poly.type
_entity_poly.pdbx_seq_one_letter_code
_entity_poly.pdbx_strand_id
1 'polypeptide(L)'
;MSWLSDQNSFLAWESSSRDTIEVKRCYVDVAGGDLIAGILLSQIIYWHLPDHEGQPRLRIEREGYKWLAKKRDDWWKECRITPKQFDTAIKLLESKNLIVTALYKFANSPTKHIRIDWENFLELLNLVVQTPSLAPEHIKTQVASGSDEKVNCRKGENGISEKVKFQLPKR
;
A
#
# COMPACT_ATOMS: atom_id res chain seq x y z
N MET A 1 15.94 -11.79 30.19
CA MET A 1 16.94 -10.70 30.27
C MET A 1 16.43 -9.55 29.43
N SER A 2 16.21 -8.39 30.04
CA SER A 2 15.90 -7.17 29.29
C SER A 2 17.22 -6.61 28.76
N TRP A 3 17.41 -6.66 27.44
CA TRP A 3 18.61 -6.13 26.76
C TRP A 3 18.57 -4.61 26.58
N LEU A 4 17.42 -4.00 26.88
CA LEU A 4 17.19 -2.56 26.87
C LEU A 4 16.80 -2.17 28.29
N SER A 5 17.78 -1.75 29.09
CA SER A 5 17.60 -1.40 30.51
C SER A 5 17.71 0.10 30.75
N ASP A 6 18.45 0.81 29.90
CA ASP A 6 18.74 2.23 30.04
C ASP A 6 19.00 2.90 28.67
N GLN A 7 19.12 4.23 28.67
CA GLN A 7 19.32 5.01 27.45
C GLN A 7 20.62 4.65 26.71
N ASN A 8 21.71 4.30 27.41
CA ASN A 8 22.97 3.95 26.76
C ASN A 8 22.84 2.60 26.04
N SER A 9 22.18 1.63 26.66
CA SER A 9 21.86 0.34 26.01
C SER A 9 20.99 0.52 24.77
N PHE A 10 20.04 1.46 24.79
CA PHE A 10 19.24 1.82 23.62
C PHE A 10 20.09 2.47 22.52
N LEU A 11 20.92 3.46 22.83
CA LEU A 11 21.75 4.15 21.82
C LEU A 11 22.77 3.20 21.17
N ALA A 12 23.34 2.26 21.94
CA ALA A 12 24.21 1.22 21.41
C ALA A 12 23.46 0.26 20.48
N TRP A 13 22.22 -0.11 20.83
CA TRP A 13 21.38 -0.94 19.96
C TRP A 13 20.97 -0.19 18.69
N GLU A 14 20.49 1.06 18.81
CA GLU A 14 20.03 1.88 17.68
C GLU A 14 21.15 2.12 16.67
N SER A 15 22.36 2.44 17.13
CA SER A 15 23.51 2.68 16.24
C SER A 15 24.04 1.43 15.53
N SER A 16 23.81 0.23 16.08
CA SER A 16 24.28 -1.04 15.52
C SER A 16 23.22 -1.80 14.73
N SER A 17 21.95 -1.54 15.00
CA SER A 17 20.82 -2.19 14.34
C SER A 17 20.73 -1.77 12.88
N ARG A 18 20.52 -2.77 12.01
CA ARG A 18 20.24 -2.59 10.58
C ARG A 18 18.81 -2.96 10.21
N ASP A 19 17.93 -3.03 11.21
CA ASP A 19 16.50 -3.32 11.01
C ASP A 19 15.77 -2.09 10.46
N THR A 20 16.14 -1.67 9.26
CA THR A 20 15.67 -0.45 8.59
C THR A 20 15.16 -0.75 7.18
N ILE A 21 14.12 -0.04 6.75
CA ILE A 21 13.64 -0.07 5.37
C ILE A 21 14.14 1.18 4.67
N GLU A 22 15.07 1.03 3.74
CA GLU A 22 15.59 2.15 2.94
C GLU A 22 14.71 2.39 1.71
N VAL A 23 14.17 3.61 1.59
CA VAL A 23 13.30 4.00 0.48
C VAL A 23 13.75 5.35 -0.06
N LYS A 24 14.00 5.40 -1.38
CA LYS A 24 14.25 6.67 -2.06
C LYS A 24 12.95 7.48 -2.10
N ARG A 25 13.00 8.71 -1.59
CA ARG A 25 11.84 9.62 -1.53
C ARG A 25 11.17 9.83 -2.89
N CYS A 26 11.95 9.87 -3.97
CA CYS A 26 11.41 10.00 -5.31
C CYS A 26 10.46 8.86 -5.71
N TYR A 27 10.56 7.66 -5.13
CA TYR A 27 9.60 6.58 -5.41
C TYR A 27 8.23 6.85 -4.77
N VAL A 28 8.20 7.55 -3.63
CA VAL A 28 6.95 8.04 -3.02
C VAL A 28 6.33 9.11 -3.92
N ASP A 29 7.13 10.04 -4.41
CA ASP A 29 6.68 11.10 -5.32
C ASP A 29 6.16 10.54 -6.65
N VAL A 30 6.89 9.57 -7.26
CA VAL A 30 6.45 8.84 -8.46
C VAL A 30 5.15 8.09 -8.22
N ALA A 31 4.94 7.52 -7.04
CA ALA A 31 3.69 6.90 -6.63
C ALA A 31 2.55 7.92 -6.38
N GLY A 32 2.78 9.22 -6.59
CA GLY A 32 1.81 10.30 -6.37
C GLY A 32 1.71 10.78 -4.93
N GLY A 33 2.77 10.62 -4.14
CA GLY A 33 2.83 11.04 -2.74
C GLY A 33 2.30 10.02 -1.73
N ASP A 34 1.83 8.85 -2.18
CA ASP A 34 1.39 7.78 -1.28
C ASP A 34 2.60 7.00 -0.73
N LEU A 35 2.82 7.12 0.58
CA LEU A 35 3.96 6.50 1.26
C LEU A 35 3.98 4.98 1.13
N ILE A 36 2.83 4.32 1.29
CA ILE A 36 2.75 2.85 1.27
C ILE A 36 3.01 2.33 -0.13
N ALA A 37 2.43 2.97 -1.15
CA ALA A 37 2.68 2.64 -2.54
C ALA A 37 4.12 2.93 -2.95
N GLY A 38 4.73 4.03 -2.46
CA GLY A 38 6.14 4.33 -2.66
C GLY A 38 7.08 3.29 -2.05
N ILE A 39 6.80 2.83 -0.83
CA ILE A 39 7.54 1.73 -0.17
C ILE A 39 7.40 0.44 -0.99
N LEU A 40 6.17 0.09 -1.41
CA LEU A 40 5.92 -1.09 -2.22
C LEU A 40 6.68 -1.03 -3.56
N LEU A 41 6.62 0.11 -4.23
CA LEU A 41 7.33 0.36 -5.49
C LEU A 41 8.84 0.21 -5.32
N SER A 42 9.41 0.79 -4.25
CA SER A 42 10.83 0.65 -3.91
C SER A 42 11.24 -0.82 -3.82
N GLN A 43 10.44 -1.64 -3.13
CA GLN A 43 10.73 -3.05 -2.97
C GLN A 43 10.56 -3.84 -4.28
N ILE A 44 9.55 -3.52 -5.09
CA ILE A 44 9.39 -4.11 -6.43
C ILE A 44 10.62 -3.81 -7.30
N ILE A 45 11.10 -2.56 -7.30
CA ILE A 45 12.30 -2.13 -8.03
C ILE A 45 13.51 -2.91 -7.55
N TYR A 46 13.74 -3.00 -6.24
CA TYR A 46 14.85 -3.78 -5.67
C TYR A 46 14.92 -5.20 -6.23
N TRP A 47 13.77 -5.88 -6.33
CA TRP A 47 13.71 -7.23 -6.90
C TRP A 47 14.02 -7.29 -8.41
N HIS A 48 13.76 -6.21 -9.16
CA HIS A 48 14.06 -6.13 -10.58
C HIS A 48 15.49 -5.67 -10.89
N LEU A 49 16.21 -5.14 -9.90
CA LEU A 49 17.62 -4.78 -10.02
C LEU A 49 18.52 -6.02 -9.90
N PRO A 50 19.74 -5.98 -10.48
CA PRO A 50 20.72 -7.01 -10.23
C PRO A 50 21.11 -7.09 -8.75
N ASP A 51 21.68 -8.22 -8.35
CA ASP A 51 22.35 -8.34 -7.06
C ASP A 51 23.74 -7.68 -7.07
N HIS A 52 24.47 -7.84 -5.96
CA HIS A 52 25.81 -7.26 -5.81
C HIS A 52 26.84 -7.84 -6.80
N GLU A 53 26.56 -9.01 -7.38
CA GLU A 53 27.40 -9.69 -8.38
C GLU A 53 26.92 -9.40 -9.82
N GLY A 54 25.91 -8.54 -9.98
CA GLY A 54 25.34 -8.21 -11.28
C GLY A 54 24.31 -9.22 -11.79
N GLN A 55 23.99 -10.26 -11.03
CA GLN A 55 23.09 -11.33 -11.46
C GLN A 55 21.62 -10.95 -11.26
N PRO A 56 20.72 -11.42 -12.15
CA PRO A 56 19.30 -11.14 -12.01
C PRO A 56 18.71 -11.85 -10.78
N ARG A 57 18.05 -11.09 -9.90
CA ARG A 57 17.32 -11.64 -8.75
C ARG A 57 16.07 -12.42 -9.16
N LEU A 58 15.42 -11.98 -10.23
CA LEU A 58 14.23 -12.64 -10.78
C LEU A 58 14.62 -13.85 -11.65
N ARG A 59 13.94 -14.97 -11.41
CA ARG A 59 14.13 -16.23 -12.15
C ARG A 59 13.01 -16.53 -13.14
N ILE A 60 11.88 -15.83 -13.05
CA ILE A 60 10.70 -16.11 -13.85
C ILE A 60 10.68 -15.15 -15.03
N GLU A 61 10.75 -15.70 -16.24
CA GLU A 61 10.64 -14.96 -17.49
C GLU A 61 9.47 -15.51 -18.31
N ARG A 62 8.61 -14.61 -18.80
CA ARG A 62 7.44 -14.92 -19.64
C ARG A 62 7.20 -13.79 -20.62
N GLU A 63 6.95 -14.14 -21.88
CA GLU A 63 6.66 -13.18 -22.95
C GLU A 63 7.78 -12.13 -23.14
N GLY A 64 9.03 -12.50 -22.86
CA GLY A 64 10.18 -11.60 -22.94
C GLY A 64 10.34 -10.63 -21.76
N TYR A 65 9.49 -10.76 -20.73
CA TYR A 65 9.56 -9.95 -19.52
C TYR A 65 9.94 -10.79 -18.30
N LYS A 66 10.73 -10.19 -17.39
CA LYS A 66 11.02 -10.74 -16.07
C LYS A 66 9.89 -10.37 -15.11
N TRP A 67 9.42 -11.36 -14.34
CA TRP A 67 8.28 -11.21 -13.44
C TRP A 67 8.67 -11.55 -11.99
N LEU A 68 8.24 -10.69 -11.07
CA LEU A 68 8.26 -10.96 -9.63
C LEU A 68 7.01 -11.72 -9.23
N ALA A 69 7.14 -13.01 -8.92
CA ALA A 69 6.07 -13.79 -8.29
C ALA A 69 6.21 -13.72 -6.77
N LYS A 70 5.22 -13.14 -6.08
CA LYS A 70 5.22 -13.05 -4.61
C LYS A 70 3.79 -13.08 -4.07
N LYS A 71 3.60 -13.73 -2.91
CA LYS A 71 2.28 -13.76 -2.26
C LYS A 71 2.04 -12.47 -1.49
N ARG A 72 0.77 -12.11 -1.30
CA ARG A 72 0.37 -10.91 -0.56
C ARG A 72 0.93 -10.86 0.88
N ASP A 73 1.05 -12.02 1.54
CA ASP A 73 1.50 -12.10 2.94
C ASP A 73 3.04 -11.99 3.07
N ASP A 74 3.78 -12.23 2.00
CA ASP A 74 5.25 -12.16 2.02
C ASP A 74 5.76 -10.71 2.13
N TRP A 75 4.95 -9.73 1.71
CA TRP A 75 5.31 -8.30 1.77
C TRP A 75 5.46 -7.78 3.19
N TRP A 76 4.83 -8.43 4.18
CA TRP A 76 5.06 -8.10 5.59
C TRP A 76 6.52 -8.30 6.00
N LYS A 77 7.15 -9.37 5.51
CA LYS A 77 8.54 -9.69 5.84
C LYS A 77 9.52 -8.72 5.19
N GLU A 78 9.17 -8.21 4.01
CA GLU A 78 10.02 -7.36 3.18
C GLU A 78 9.96 -5.91 3.61
N CYS A 79 8.75 -5.35 3.72
CA CYS A 79 8.56 -3.92 3.91
C CYS A 79 7.41 -3.58 4.86
N ARG A 80 7.00 -4.54 5.70
CA ARG A 80 5.97 -4.38 6.75
C ARG A 80 4.60 -3.91 6.21
N ILE A 81 4.33 -4.18 4.94
CA ILE A 81 3.04 -3.89 4.32
C ILE A 81 2.08 -5.05 4.59
N THR A 82 0.91 -4.73 5.15
CA THR A 82 -0.16 -5.72 5.38
C THR A 82 -0.84 -6.13 4.06
N PRO A 83 -1.50 -7.29 3.99
CA PRO A 83 -2.19 -7.72 2.77
C PRO A 83 -3.21 -6.70 2.24
N LYS A 84 -3.95 -6.04 3.14
CA LYS A 84 -4.94 -5.01 2.76
C LYS A 84 -4.27 -3.76 2.19
N GLN A 85 -3.16 -3.34 2.78
CA GLN A 85 -2.36 -2.22 2.27
C GLN A 85 -1.76 -2.58 0.90
N PHE A 86 -1.25 -3.81 0.74
CA PHE A 86 -0.77 -4.31 -0.54
C PHE A 86 -1.85 -4.24 -1.62
N ASP A 87 -3.06 -4.74 -1.33
CA ASP A 87 -4.17 -4.72 -2.29
C ASP A 87 -4.56 -3.32 -2.74
N THR A 88 -4.39 -2.32 -1.87
CA THR A 88 -4.67 -0.91 -2.17
C THR A 88 -3.53 -0.29 -2.98
N ALA A 89 -2.29 -0.46 -2.50
CA ALA A 89 -1.10 0.10 -3.10
C ALA A 89 -0.83 -0.47 -4.51
N ILE A 90 -1.00 -1.79 -4.71
CA ILE A 90 -0.76 -2.41 -6.01
C ILE A 90 -1.73 -1.88 -7.08
N LYS A 91 -3.01 -1.66 -6.71
CA LYS A 91 -4.00 -1.06 -7.62
C LYS A 91 -3.67 0.38 -7.96
N LEU A 92 -3.17 1.14 -6.98
CA LEU A 92 -2.72 2.52 -7.22
C LEU A 92 -1.56 2.54 -8.22
N LEU A 93 -0.54 1.70 -8.04
CA LEU A 93 0.60 1.60 -8.95
C LEU A 93 0.18 1.11 -10.35
N GLU A 94 -0.73 0.13 -10.45
CA GLU A 94 -1.32 -0.32 -11.71
C GLU A 94 -2.09 0.81 -12.40
N SER A 95 -2.91 1.58 -11.67
CA SER A 95 -3.69 2.71 -12.23
C SER A 95 -2.85 3.87 -12.74
N LYS A 96 -1.59 3.96 -12.27
CA LYS A 96 -0.59 4.94 -12.72
C LYS A 96 0.31 4.40 -13.82
N ASN A 97 0.05 3.19 -14.31
CA ASN A 97 0.86 2.50 -15.32
C ASN A 97 2.33 2.36 -14.91
N LEU A 98 2.64 2.29 -13.61
CA LEU A 98 4.00 2.09 -13.12
C LEU A 98 4.40 0.61 -13.14
N ILE A 99 3.40 -0.26 -13.02
CA ILE A 99 3.56 -1.71 -13.00
C ILE A 99 2.46 -2.36 -13.80
N VAL A 100 2.72 -3.60 -14.21
CA VAL A 100 1.72 -4.50 -14.78
C VAL A 100 1.66 -5.75 -13.92
N THR A 101 0.46 -6.22 -13.62
CA THR A 101 0.29 -7.48 -12.90
C THR A 101 -0.49 -8.51 -13.70
N ALA A 102 -0.16 -9.77 -13.44
CA ALA A 102 -0.82 -10.92 -14.02
C ALA A 102 -1.00 -11.99 -12.93
N LEU A 103 -2.04 -12.81 -13.09
CA LEU A 103 -2.22 -13.99 -12.27
C LEU A 103 -1.75 -15.21 -13.06
N TYR A 104 -0.67 -15.82 -12.60
CA TYR A 104 -0.20 -17.10 -13.14
C TYR A 104 -0.19 -18.16 -12.04
N LYS A 105 -0.34 -19.42 -12.44
CA LYS A 105 -0.12 -20.55 -11.54
C LYS A 105 1.39 -20.69 -11.28
N PHE A 106 1.78 -20.61 -10.02
CA PHE A 106 3.15 -20.87 -9.55
C PHE A 106 3.07 -21.84 -8.38
N ALA A 107 3.82 -22.95 -8.44
CA ALA A 107 3.76 -24.03 -7.43
C ALA A 107 2.32 -24.49 -7.10
N ASN A 108 1.50 -24.71 -8.13
CA ASN A 108 0.09 -25.13 -8.04
C ASN A 108 -0.86 -24.16 -7.29
N SER A 109 -0.40 -22.93 -7.02
CA SER A 109 -1.22 -21.86 -6.41
C SER A 109 -1.27 -20.62 -7.32
N PRO A 110 -2.43 -19.96 -7.47
CA PRO A 110 -2.49 -18.69 -8.19
C PRO A 110 -1.65 -17.65 -7.44
N THR A 111 -0.61 -17.13 -8.08
CA THR A 111 0.31 -16.15 -7.49
C THR A 111 0.33 -14.91 -8.38
N LYS A 112 0.26 -13.74 -7.75
CA LYS A 112 0.39 -12.47 -8.47
C LYS A 112 1.82 -12.31 -8.95
N HIS A 113 1.96 -12.11 -10.24
CA HIS A 113 3.21 -11.77 -10.90
C HIS A 113 3.17 -10.28 -11.20
N ILE A 114 4.26 -9.60 -10.89
CA ILE A 114 4.38 -8.16 -11.01
C ILE A 114 5.60 -7.88 -11.89
N ARG A 115 5.44 -7.03 -12.89
CA ARG A 115 6.55 -6.45 -13.65
C ARG A 115 6.47 -4.93 -13.61
N ILE A 116 7.61 -4.28 -13.76
CA ILE A 116 7.69 -2.83 -13.91
C ILE A 116 7.37 -2.46 -15.36
N ASP A 117 6.62 -1.39 -15.54
CA ASP A 117 6.53 -0.71 -16.82
C ASP A 117 7.66 0.32 -16.89
N TRP A 118 8.80 -0.09 -17.46
CA TRP A 118 10.03 0.71 -17.43
C TRP A 118 9.91 2.04 -18.16
N GLU A 119 9.14 2.08 -19.26
CA GLU A 119 8.98 3.29 -20.06
C GLU A 119 8.28 4.38 -19.25
N ASN A 120 7.08 4.07 -18.74
CA ASN A 120 6.30 4.99 -17.91
C ASN A 120 7.00 5.32 -16.58
N PHE A 121 7.64 4.34 -15.94
CA PHE A 121 8.38 4.57 -14.70
C PHE A 121 9.55 5.55 -14.89
N LEU A 122 10.37 5.36 -15.93
CA LEU A 122 11.52 6.21 -16.19
C LEU A 122 11.10 7.64 -16.57
N GLU A 123 10.04 7.79 -17.35
CA GLU A 123 9.47 9.10 -17.67
C GLU A 123 9.05 9.87 -16.40
N LEU A 124 8.25 9.24 -15.54
CA LEU A 124 7.79 9.85 -14.29
C LEU A 124 8.93 10.11 -13.30
N LEU A 125 9.89 9.19 -13.20
CA LEU A 125 11.08 9.38 -12.36
C LEU A 125 11.89 10.58 -12.84
N ASN A 126 12.08 10.73 -14.15
CA ASN A 126 12.83 11.85 -14.71
C ASN A 126 12.16 13.20 -14.37
N LEU A 127 10.83 13.27 -14.47
CA LEU A 127 10.05 14.46 -14.08
C LEU A 127 10.23 14.81 -12.61
N VAL A 128 10.15 13.82 -11.71
CA VAL A 128 10.32 13.98 -10.26
C VAL A 128 11.75 14.36 -9.88
N VAL A 129 12.76 13.81 -10.56
CA VAL A 129 14.17 14.13 -10.26
C VAL A 129 14.54 15.54 -10.72
N GLN A 130 13.98 15.99 -11.84
CA GLN A 130 14.21 17.35 -12.37
C GLN A 130 13.43 18.43 -11.61
N THR A 131 12.27 18.08 -11.04
CA THR A 131 11.41 19.00 -10.32
C THR A 131 11.49 18.70 -8.82
N PRO A 132 12.24 19.47 -8.02
CA PRO A 132 12.25 19.24 -6.58
C PRO A 132 10.83 19.39 -6.01
N SER A 133 10.31 18.33 -5.38
CA SER A 133 8.96 18.34 -4.82
C SER A 133 8.88 19.36 -3.68
N LEU A 134 8.00 20.35 -3.85
CA LEU A 134 7.45 21.08 -2.71
C LEU A 134 6.45 20.15 -2.02
N ALA A 135 6.43 20.14 -0.69
CA ALA A 135 5.51 19.28 0.06
C ALA A 135 4.09 19.44 -0.50
N PRO A 136 3.36 18.34 -0.78
CA PRO A 136 2.02 18.45 -1.32
C PRO A 136 1.19 19.26 -0.32
N GLU A 137 0.77 20.47 -0.71
CA GLU A 137 -0.21 21.22 0.06
C GLU A 137 -1.42 20.30 0.24
N HIS A 138 -1.88 20.15 1.48
CA HIS A 138 -3.04 19.35 1.83
C HIS A 138 -4.16 19.63 0.80
N ILE A 139 -4.40 18.67 -0.11
CA ILE A 139 -5.58 18.69 -0.95
C ILE A 139 -6.73 18.51 0.04
N LYS A 140 -7.34 19.63 0.44
CA LYS A 140 -8.62 19.64 1.14
C LYS A 140 -9.54 18.80 0.27
N THR A 141 -10.01 17.68 0.80
CA THR A 141 -11.14 16.97 0.24
C THR A 141 -12.23 18.02 0.01
N GLN A 142 -12.56 18.29 -1.26
CA GLN A 142 -13.78 19.00 -1.60
C GLN A 142 -14.93 18.08 -1.25
N VAL A 143 -15.28 18.04 0.05
CA VAL A 143 -16.62 17.67 0.47
C VAL A 143 -17.54 18.77 -0.06
N ALA A 144 -18.42 18.34 -0.96
CA ALA A 144 -19.45 19.08 -1.64
C ALA A 144 -19.85 20.41 -0.97
N SER A 145 -19.69 21.50 -1.70
CA SER A 145 -20.52 22.70 -1.54
C SER A 145 -21.98 22.31 -1.78
N GLY A 146 -22.72 22.14 -0.68
CA GLY A 146 -24.16 21.97 -0.63
C GLY A 146 -24.69 22.64 0.64
N SER A 147 -25.14 23.88 0.47
CA SER A 147 -25.95 24.75 1.34
C SER A 147 -26.41 24.22 2.71
N ASP A 148 -26.19 25.08 3.71
CA ASP A 148 -26.94 25.16 4.97
C ASP A 148 -28.44 24.84 4.80
N GLU A 149 -28.89 23.74 5.41
CA GLU A 149 -30.23 23.68 6.00
C GLU A 149 -30.13 23.06 7.39
N LYS A 150 -30.31 23.92 8.40
CA LYS A 150 -30.58 23.53 9.78
C LYS A 150 -31.88 22.72 9.82
N VAL A 151 -31.80 21.41 10.11
CA VAL A 151 -32.94 20.68 10.66
C VAL A 151 -32.68 20.40 12.14
N ASN A 152 -33.39 21.20 12.93
CA ASN A 152 -33.51 21.15 14.38
C ASN A 152 -34.10 19.81 14.83
N CYS A 153 -33.30 18.93 15.44
CA CYS A 153 -33.79 17.75 16.15
C CYS A 153 -34.55 18.18 17.41
N ARG A 154 -35.87 18.31 17.32
CA ARG A 154 -36.72 18.53 18.51
C ARG A 154 -36.86 17.24 19.30
N LYS A 155 -36.40 17.31 20.54
CA LYS A 155 -36.70 16.38 21.63
C LYS A 155 -38.20 16.45 21.96
N GLY A 156 -38.88 15.31 22.02
CA GLY A 156 -40.28 15.19 22.42
C GLY A 156 -40.54 13.78 22.96
N GLU A 157 -40.94 13.71 24.22
CA GLU A 157 -41.15 12.50 25.02
C GLU A 157 -42.49 11.80 24.71
N ASN A 158 -42.46 10.47 24.85
CA ASN A 158 -43.49 9.51 25.31
C ASN A 158 -44.96 9.56 24.82
N GLY A 159 -45.42 8.39 24.33
CA GLY A 159 -46.84 8.05 24.11
C GLY A 159 -47.11 6.55 23.90
N ILE A 160 -47.10 5.79 25.00
CA ILE A 160 -47.94 4.62 25.39
C ILE A 160 -48.57 3.69 24.32
N SER A 161 -48.14 2.41 24.38
CA SER A 161 -48.87 1.11 24.35
C SER A 161 -49.92 0.78 23.27
N GLU A 162 -49.74 -0.36 22.57
CA GLU A 162 -50.73 -1.46 22.61
C GLU A 162 -50.13 -2.83 22.24
N LYS A 163 -50.34 -3.82 23.12
CA LYS A 163 -49.98 -5.23 22.92
C LYS A 163 -50.98 -5.88 21.96
N VAL A 164 -50.51 -6.37 20.81
CA VAL A 164 -51.31 -7.28 19.97
C VAL A 164 -50.88 -8.72 20.21
N LYS A 165 -51.80 -9.51 20.80
CA LYS A 165 -51.69 -10.97 20.97
C LYS A 165 -51.72 -11.65 19.60
N PHE A 166 -50.74 -12.50 19.32
CA PHE A 166 -50.76 -13.39 18.17
C PHE A 166 -51.39 -14.73 18.58
N GLN A 167 -52.54 -15.09 18.00
CA GLN A 167 -53.11 -16.44 18.05
C GLN A 167 -52.99 -17.07 16.66
N LEU A 168 -52.41 -18.27 16.60
CA LEU A 168 -52.30 -19.09 15.39
C LEU A 168 -53.56 -19.95 15.21
N PRO A 169 -54.14 -20.05 14.01
CA PRO A 169 -55.21 -21.00 13.73
C PRO A 169 -54.66 -22.41 13.48
N LYS A 170 -55.32 -23.41 14.07
CA LYS A 170 -55.10 -24.83 13.79
C LYS A 170 -55.83 -25.24 12.51
N ARG A 171 -55.15 -25.97 11.64
CA ARG A 171 -55.70 -27.11 10.88
C ARG A 171 -54.61 -28.16 10.75
#